data_AF-A0A0G0TUX4-F1
#
_entry.id   AF-A0A0G0TUX4-F1
#
_cell.length_a   1.000
_cell.length_b   1.000
_cell.length_c   1.000
_cell.angle_alpha   90.00
_cell.angle_beta   90.00
_cell.angle_gamma   90.00
#
_symmetry.space_group_name_H-M   'P 1'
#
loop_
_entity.id
_entity.type
_entity.pdbx_description
1 polymer ?
#
loop_
_entity_poly.entity_id
_entity_poly.type
_entity_poly.pdbx_seq_one_letter_code
_entity_poly.pdbx_strand_id
1 'polypeptide(L)'
;MEHVSQPEAYYPFPKELHYQELIGDSFESARRTVYVHQGKKYPLPAFTFNHLSKNDQLGIANILAIKAKSKGFKLIYEIGYGTSLSPLDSAFSETDSIVMGFDPNGKFPEKIQAGTEDLTFPKTITRSLAALFSLDASDLIKSGFPKASRLQCISPYPTMVRDMVYLGSKLSNKVDILPNPNMVDPKEFEEIIRSLPSHLSGKIEYLNKEELIKEIGTSKSSYVFPSTQEKVPLIKINTKI
;
A
#
# COMPACT_ATOMS: atom_id res chain seq x y z
N MET A 1 -26.32 -31.75 -23.98
CA MET A 1 -25.48 -31.07 -22.98
C MET A 1 -24.37 -30.37 -23.74
N GLU A 2 -24.56 -29.09 -24.02
CA GLU A 2 -23.53 -28.27 -24.65
C GLU A 2 -22.46 -27.95 -23.61
N HIS A 3 -21.23 -28.37 -23.89
CA HIS A 3 -20.05 -27.92 -23.16
C HIS A 3 -19.85 -26.43 -23.47
N VAL A 4 -20.32 -25.57 -22.57
CA VAL A 4 -19.91 -24.16 -22.57
C VAL A 4 -18.45 -24.13 -22.16
N SER A 5 -17.56 -23.98 -23.14
CA SER A 5 -16.18 -23.63 -22.92
C SER A 5 -16.13 -22.33 -22.14
N GLN A 6 -15.63 -22.39 -20.90
CA GLN A 6 -15.29 -21.17 -20.19
C GLN A 6 -14.21 -20.44 -21.00
N PRO A 7 -14.36 -19.14 -21.28
CA PRO A 7 -13.27 -18.38 -21.86
C PRO A 7 -12.16 -18.35 -20.81
N GLU A 8 -11.08 -19.08 -21.07
CA GLU A 8 -9.80 -18.87 -20.41
C GLU A 8 -9.45 -17.39 -20.66
N ALA A 9 -9.65 -16.55 -19.65
CA ALA A 9 -9.06 -15.22 -19.64
C ALA A 9 -7.55 -15.41 -19.48
N TYR A 10 -6.91 -15.79 -20.58
CA TYR A 10 -5.49 -15.71 -20.79
C TYR A 10 -5.16 -14.23 -20.71
N TYR A 11 -4.83 -13.76 -19.50
CA TYR A 11 -4.17 -12.48 -19.34
C TYR A 11 -2.71 -12.74 -19.68
N PRO A 12 -2.23 -12.34 -20.87
CA PRO A 12 -0.81 -12.32 -21.09
C PRO A 12 -0.28 -11.30 -20.09
N PHE A 13 0.35 -11.77 -19.00
CA PHE A 13 1.46 -10.99 -18.47
C PHE A 13 2.31 -10.64 -19.68
N PRO A 14 2.68 -9.36 -19.89
CA PRO A 14 3.65 -9.05 -20.90
C PRO A 14 4.81 -10.00 -20.63
N LYS A 15 5.14 -10.86 -21.59
CA LYS A 15 6.25 -11.82 -21.49
C LYS A 15 7.58 -11.13 -21.15
N GLU A 16 7.58 -9.80 -21.13
CA GLU A 16 8.72 -8.90 -21.01
C GLU A 16 8.82 -8.18 -19.65
N LEU A 17 7.88 -8.36 -18.71
CA LEU A 17 8.12 -7.91 -17.33
C LEU A 17 8.90 -8.98 -16.56
N HIS A 18 10.16 -9.12 -16.96
CA HIS A 18 11.16 -9.80 -16.18
C HIS A 18 11.35 -8.99 -14.89
N TYR A 19 10.60 -9.33 -13.84
CA TYR A 19 10.86 -8.80 -12.50
C TYR A 19 12.33 -9.00 -12.13
N GLN A 20 13.02 -10.02 -12.68
CA GLN A 20 14.48 -10.17 -12.65
C GLN A 20 15.27 -8.91 -13.02
N GLU A 21 14.79 -8.03 -13.91
CA GLU A 21 15.42 -6.73 -14.16
C GLU A 21 15.25 -5.75 -12.98
N LEU A 22 14.11 -5.83 -12.27
CA LEU A 22 13.82 -5.04 -11.07
C LEU A 22 14.52 -5.58 -9.82
N ILE A 23 14.70 -6.90 -9.68
CA ILE A 23 15.21 -7.52 -8.44
C ILE A 23 16.60 -8.17 -8.58
N GLY A 24 17.09 -8.44 -9.79
CA GLY A 24 18.34 -9.17 -10.04
C GLY A 24 18.18 -10.71 -9.97
N ASP A 25 19.22 -11.44 -10.36
CA ASP A 25 19.26 -12.93 -10.34
C ASP A 25 19.24 -13.54 -8.92
N SER A 26 19.43 -12.72 -7.89
CA SER A 26 19.49 -13.14 -6.48
C SER A 26 18.13 -13.45 -5.83
N PHE A 27 17.02 -13.30 -6.55
CA PHE A 27 15.65 -13.52 -6.03
C PHE A 27 14.92 -14.64 -6.77
N GLU A 28 15.55 -15.80 -6.93
CA GLU A 28 15.04 -17.00 -7.60
C GLU A 28 13.70 -17.57 -7.06
N SER A 29 13.06 -16.95 -6.09
CA SER A 29 11.71 -17.32 -5.65
C SER A 29 10.77 -16.12 -5.62
N ALA A 30 10.43 -15.59 -6.80
CA ALA A 30 9.22 -14.78 -6.93
C ALA A 30 8.00 -15.64 -6.52
N ARG A 31 7.60 -15.56 -5.24
CA ARG A 31 6.35 -16.16 -4.78
C ARG A 31 5.21 -15.40 -5.47
N ARG A 32 4.71 -15.97 -6.56
CA ARG A 32 3.44 -15.57 -7.14
C ARG A 32 2.37 -15.90 -6.12
N THR A 33 1.78 -14.87 -5.50
CA THR A 33 0.60 -15.08 -4.68
C THR A 33 -0.60 -15.14 -5.61
N VAL A 34 -1.42 -16.19 -5.47
CA VAL A 34 -2.64 -16.36 -6.24
C VAL A 34 -3.82 -15.88 -5.41
N TYR A 35 -4.50 -14.85 -5.89
CA TYR A 35 -5.72 -14.30 -5.30
C TYR A 35 -6.92 -14.97 -5.92
N VAL A 36 -7.91 -15.34 -5.12
CA VAL A 36 -9.18 -15.84 -5.63
C VAL A 36 -10.25 -14.80 -5.34
N HIS A 37 -10.88 -14.26 -6.38
CA HIS A 37 -12.07 -13.42 -6.22
C HIS A 37 -13.13 -13.83 -7.24
N GLN A 38 -14.35 -14.03 -6.76
CA GLN A 38 -15.47 -14.60 -7.53
C GLN A 38 -15.09 -15.88 -8.30
N GLY A 39 -14.27 -16.74 -7.69
CA GLY A 39 -13.80 -18.00 -8.27
C GLY A 39 -12.67 -17.86 -9.30
N LYS A 40 -12.24 -16.65 -9.66
CA LYS A 40 -11.13 -16.39 -10.59
C LYS A 40 -9.81 -16.20 -9.85
N LYS A 41 -8.73 -16.79 -10.40
CA LYS A 41 -7.37 -16.74 -9.86
C LYS A 41 -6.55 -15.63 -10.51
N TYR A 42 -5.94 -14.77 -9.71
CA TYR A 42 -5.11 -13.65 -10.18
C TYR A 42 -3.73 -13.76 -9.55
N PRO A 43 -2.64 -13.82 -10.33
CA PRO A 43 -1.30 -13.80 -9.77
C PRO A 43 -0.86 -12.35 -9.52
N LEU A 44 -0.45 -12.04 -8.29
CA LEU A 44 0.29 -10.81 -7.96
C LEU A 44 1.67 -11.21 -7.42
N PRO A 45 2.76 -10.64 -7.96
CA PRO A 45 4.08 -10.79 -7.35
C PRO A 45 4.11 -10.14 -5.97
N ALA A 46 4.40 -10.96 -4.96
CA ALA A 46 4.50 -10.52 -3.58
C ALA A 46 5.77 -11.08 -2.95
N PHE A 47 6.55 -10.21 -2.32
CA PHE A 47 7.84 -10.56 -1.73
C PHE A 47 7.86 -10.18 -0.25
N THR A 48 8.40 -11.07 0.58
CA THR A 48 8.63 -10.78 1.99
C THR A 48 10.12 -10.85 2.28
N PHE A 49 10.62 -9.79 2.90
CA PHE A 49 12.02 -9.64 3.29
C PHE A 49 12.17 -9.54 4.80
N ASN A 50 11.07 -9.69 5.55
CA ASN A 50 11.00 -9.60 7.01
C ASN A 50 11.97 -10.56 7.74
N HIS A 51 12.36 -11.66 7.07
CA HIS A 51 13.27 -12.68 7.62
C HIS A 51 14.76 -12.32 7.46
N LEU A 52 15.10 -11.30 6.64
CA LEU A 52 16.47 -10.89 6.39
C LEU A 52 16.99 -9.95 7.48
N SER A 53 18.30 -9.72 7.50
CA SER A 53 18.88 -8.71 8.40
C SER A 53 18.37 -7.31 8.06
N LYS A 54 18.35 -6.40 9.05
CA LYS A 54 17.91 -5.02 8.84
C LYS A 54 18.67 -4.31 7.71
N ASN A 55 19.98 -4.53 7.61
CA ASN A 55 20.80 -3.92 6.57
C ASN A 55 20.45 -4.45 5.17
N ASP A 56 20.21 -5.76 5.04
CA ASP A 56 19.81 -6.36 3.78
C ASP A 56 18.43 -5.85 3.35
N GLN A 57 17.48 -5.79 4.28
CA GLN A 57 16.16 -5.22 4.02
C GLN A 57 16.26 -3.78 3.51
N LEU A 58 17.09 -2.93 4.14
CA LEU A 58 17.31 -1.56 3.70
C LEU A 58 17.93 -1.49 2.30
N GLY A 59 18.95 -2.31 2.02
CA GLY A 59 19.59 -2.37 0.71
C GLY A 59 18.59 -2.75 -0.39
N ILE A 60 17.79 -3.80 -0.15
CA ILE A 60 16.80 -4.30 -1.09
C ILE A 60 15.69 -3.28 -1.31
N ALA A 61 15.11 -2.72 -0.25
CA ALA A 61 14.04 -1.73 -0.36
C ALA A 61 14.51 -0.47 -1.11
N ASN A 62 15.75 -0.03 -0.90
CA ASN A 62 16.30 1.12 -1.63
C ASN A 62 16.51 0.82 -3.12
N ILE A 63 17.05 -0.37 -3.46
CA ILE A 63 17.20 -0.81 -4.85
C ILE A 63 15.84 -0.85 -5.55
N LEU A 64 14.83 -1.43 -4.89
CA LEU A 64 13.46 -1.47 -5.42
C LEU A 64 12.90 -0.06 -5.64
N ALA A 65 13.07 0.85 -4.67
CA ALA A 65 12.60 2.23 -4.80
C ALA A 65 13.25 2.96 -5.99
N ILE A 66 14.56 2.82 -6.16
CA ILE A 66 15.32 3.44 -7.25
C ILE A 66 14.85 2.89 -8.60
N LYS A 67 14.73 1.57 -8.71
CA LYS A 67 14.31 0.91 -9.95
C LYS A 67 12.85 1.16 -10.31
N ALA A 68 11.96 1.27 -9.30
CA ALA A 68 10.58 1.69 -9.50
C ALA A 68 10.56 3.02 -10.26
N LYS A 69 11.29 4.01 -9.75
CA LYS A 69 11.36 5.34 -10.35
C LYS A 69 11.99 5.33 -11.73
N SER A 70 13.12 4.63 -11.92
CA SER A 70 13.81 4.63 -13.22
C SER A 70 12.99 3.97 -14.33
N LYS A 71 12.10 3.04 -13.98
CA LYS A 71 11.18 2.37 -14.89
C LYS A 71 9.80 3.04 -14.97
N GLY A 72 9.59 4.17 -14.28
CA GLY A 72 8.34 4.94 -14.32
C GLY A 72 7.18 4.34 -13.52
N PHE A 73 7.44 3.40 -12.60
CA PHE A 73 6.43 2.85 -11.72
C PHE A 73 6.05 3.87 -10.63
N LYS A 74 4.77 3.90 -10.28
CA LYS A 74 4.28 4.61 -9.10
C LYS A 74 4.82 3.92 -7.85
N LEU A 75 5.58 4.65 -7.05
CA LEU A 75 6.13 4.15 -5.80
C LEU A 75 5.17 4.49 -4.66
N ILE A 76 4.69 3.48 -3.94
CA ILE A 76 3.77 3.65 -2.82
C ILE A 76 4.39 3.06 -1.56
N TYR A 77 4.44 3.83 -0.48
CA TYR A 77 4.86 3.35 0.83
C TYR A 77 3.64 3.12 1.71
N GLU A 78 3.56 1.96 2.32
CA GLU A 78 2.57 1.67 3.36
C GLU A 78 3.25 1.50 4.71
N ILE A 79 2.84 2.29 5.70
CA ILE A 79 3.40 2.19 7.05
C ILE A 79 2.40 1.48 7.97
N GLY A 80 2.86 0.46 8.69
CA GLY A 80 2.08 -0.27 9.69
C GLY A 80 1.09 -1.29 9.13
N TYR A 81 1.44 -1.99 8.04
CA TYR A 81 0.55 -2.95 7.37
C TYR A 81 0.07 -4.13 8.26
N GLY A 82 0.70 -4.38 9.41
CA GLY A 82 0.22 -5.38 10.37
C GLY A 82 -1.12 -5.02 11.02
N THR A 83 -1.59 -3.78 10.92
CA THR A 83 -2.78 -3.32 11.66
C THR A 83 -4.06 -3.35 10.83
N SER A 84 -4.07 -2.96 9.56
CA SER A 84 -5.26 -3.08 8.68
C SER A 84 -5.10 -2.66 7.21
N LEU A 85 -3.96 -2.11 6.80
CA LEU A 85 -3.63 -1.95 5.37
C LEU A 85 -2.90 -3.19 4.86
N SER A 86 -3.12 -3.52 3.60
CA SER A 86 -2.50 -4.68 2.95
C SER A 86 -1.78 -4.16 1.71
N PRO A 87 -0.43 -4.19 1.68
CA PRO A 87 0.35 -3.79 0.50
C PRO A 87 -0.06 -4.56 -0.75
N LEU A 88 -0.56 -5.78 -0.54
CA LEU A 88 -1.11 -6.65 -1.57
C LEU A 88 -2.39 -6.08 -2.17
N ASP A 89 -3.32 -5.63 -1.34
CA ASP A 89 -4.60 -5.06 -1.79
C ASP A 89 -4.35 -3.77 -2.57
N SER A 90 -3.45 -2.93 -2.07
CA SER A 90 -3.07 -1.69 -2.74
C SER A 90 -2.38 -1.94 -4.06
N ALA A 91 -1.42 -2.88 -4.11
CA ALA A 91 -0.78 -3.27 -5.36
C ALA A 91 -1.78 -3.86 -6.35
N PHE A 92 -2.82 -4.53 -5.86
CA PHE A 92 -3.90 -5.06 -6.68
C PHE A 92 -4.82 -3.97 -7.25
N SER A 93 -5.07 -2.91 -6.47
CA SER A 93 -5.92 -1.78 -6.87
C SER A 93 -5.23 -0.77 -7.81
N GLU A 94 -3.91 -0.85 -7.94
CA GLU A 94 -3.08 0.11 -8.67
C GLU A 94 -2.51 -0.51 -9.96
N THR A 95 -2.28 0.31 -10.97
CA THR A 95 -1.59 -0.07 -12.21
C THR A 95 -0.19 0.54 -12.23
N ASP A 96 0.79 -0.21 -12.75
CA ASP A 96 2.19 0.23 -12.88
C ASP A 96 2.78 0.72 -11.56
N SER A 97 2.61 -0.06 -10.49
CA SER A 97 2.99 0.35 -9.14
C SER A 97 3.90 -0.63 -8.41
N ILE A 98 4.74 -0.10 -7.54
CA ILE A 98 5.49 -0.87 -6.54
C ILE A 98 5.03 -0.40 -5.18
N VAL A 99 4.34 -1.29 -4.45
CA VAL A 99 3.85 -1.03 -3.10
C VAL A 99 4.80 -1.68 -2.11
N MET A 100 5.42 -0.86 -1.26
CA MET A 100 6.32 -1.33 -0.21
C MET A 100 5.70 -1.12 1.16
N GLY A 101 5.43 -2.22 1.85
CA GLY A 101 4.96 -2.24 3.23
C GLY A 101 6.12 -2.23 4.21
N PHE A 102 6.07 -1.32 5.17
CA PHE A 102 7.05 -1.17 6.25
C PHE A 102 6.34 -1.26 7.59
N ASP A 103 6.70 -2.27 8.38
CA ASP A 103 6.20 -2.43 9.74
C ASP A 103 7.27 -3.14 10.57
N PRO A 104 7.86 -2.50 11.61
CA PRO A 104 8.90 -3.12 12.42
C PRO A 104 8.43 -4.41 13.11
N ASN A 105 7.13 -4.54 13.36
CA ASN A 105 6.50 -5.74 13.94
C ASN A 105 5.82 -6.61 12.87
N GLY A 106 5.95 -6.23 11.60
CA GLY A 106 5.33 -6.89 10.47
C GLY A 106 5.75 -8.34 10.39
N LYS A 107 4.77 -9.24 10.53
CA LYS A 107 4.92 -10.65 10.20
C LYS A 107 4.17 -10.92 8.92
N PHE A 108 4.79 -11.64 8.00
CA PHE A 108 4.06 -12.13 6.83
C PHE A 108 3.11 -13.24 7.29
N PRO A 109 1.80 -13.14 7.02
CA PRO A 109 0.90 -14.23 7.37
C PRO A 109 1.29 -15.49 6.58
N GLU A 110 1.51 -16.60 7.27
CA GLU A 110 1.91 -17.89 6.65
C GLU A 110 0.87 -18.40 5.65
N LYS A 111 -0.38 -17.96 5.80
CA LYS A 111 -1.47 -18.19 4.85
C LYS A 111 -2.07 -16.83 4.49
N ILE A 112 -1.85 -16.40 3.25
CA ILE A 112 -2.53 -15.24 2.68
C ILE A 112 -3.94 -15.71 2.26
N GLN A 113 -4.86 -15.75 3.21
CA GLN A 113 -6.27 -15.56 2.89
C GLN A 113 -6.48 -14.05 2.88
N ALA A 114 -6.19 -13.42 1.74
CA ALA A 114 -6.45 -12.00 1.60
C ALA A 114 -7.97 -11.79 1.59
N GLY A 115 -8.43 -10.79 2.35
CA GLY A 115 -9.81 -10.31 2.40
C GLY A 115 -10.25 -9.60 1.12
N THR A 116 -9.88 -10.13 -0.04
CA THR A 116 -10.19 -9.58 -1.37
C THR A 116 -11.67 -9.72 -1.75
N GLU A 117 -12.55 -9.98 -0.80
CA GLU A 117 -13.99 -10.19 -1.06
C GLU A 117 -14.64 -8.94 -1.69
N ASP A 118 -14.07 -7.75 -1.44
CA ASP A 118 -14.65 -6.45 -1.83
C ASP A 118 -13.86 -5.65 -2.89
N LEU A 119 -12.70 -6.12 -3.37
CA LEU A 119 -11.91 -5.35 -4.35
C LEU A 119 -12.51 -5.45 -5.75
N THR A 120 -12.83 -4.31 -6.36
CA THR A 120 -13.20 -4.24 -7.78
C THR A 120 -11.94 -4.32 -8.63
N PHE A 121 -11.86 -5.29 -9.54
CA PHE A 121 -10.69 -5.44 -10.39
C PHE A 121 -10.49 -4.22 -11.30
N PRO A 122 -9.24 -3.76 -11.48
CA PRO A 122 -8.93 -2.92 -12.62
C PRO A 122 -9.24 -3.69 -13.92
N LYS A 123 -9.83 -3.00 -14.89
CA LYS A 123 -10.16 -3.56 -16.21
C LYS A 123 -8.92 -3.90 -17.07
N THR A 124 -7.72 -3.54 -16.59
CA THR A 124 -6.43 -3.64 -17.28
C THR A 124 -5.46 -4.54 -16.51
N ILE A 125 -4.50 -5.12 -17.22
CA ILE A 125 -3.40 -5.91 -16.63
C ILE A 125 -2.62 -5.03 -15.65
N THR A 126 -2.56 -5.43 -14.39
CA THR A 126 -1.76 -4.76 -13.35
C THR A 126 -0.31 -5.18 -13.47
N ARG A 127 0.58 -4.27 -13.86
CA ARG A 127 2.04 -4.42 -13.71
C ARG A 127 2.41 -3.91 -12.33
N SER A 128 1.94 -4.59 -11.29
CA SER A 128 2.12 -4.16 -9.91
C SER A 128 2.74 -5.25 -9.06
N LEU A 129 3.51 -4.87 -8.04
CA LEU A 129 4.06 -5.80 -7.06
C LEU A 129 3.95 -5.25 -5.64
N ALA A 130 3.91 -6.16 -4.66
CA ALA A 130 4.01 -5.85 -3.25
C ALA A 130 5.33 -6.38 -2.67
N ALA A 131 6.00 -5.58 -1.84
CA ALA A 131 7.19 -5.98 -1.09
C ALA A 131 7.04 -5.59 0.39
N LEU A 132 7.33 -6.51 1.30
CA LEU A 132 7.09 -6.32 2.73
C LEU A 132 8.39 -6.40 3.54
N PHE A 133 8.57 -5.45 4.45
CA PHE A 133 9.79 -5.24 5.23
C PHE A 133 9.47 -5.02 6.71
N SER A 134 10.35 -5.56 7.57
CA SER A 134 10.39 -5.31 9.01
C SER A 134 11.26 -4.08 9.32
N LEU A 135 10.91 -2.94 8.72
CA LEU A 135 11.60 -1.66 8.89
C LEU A 135 10.64 -0.62 9.44
N ASP A 136 11.17 0.33 10.21
CA ASP A 136 10.42 1.50 10.67
C ASP A 136 10.58 2.68 9.70
N ALA A 137 9.60 3.57 9.64
CA ALA A 137 9.63 4.75 8.77
C ALA A 137 10.86 5.64 9.04
N SER A 138 11.36 5.67 10.28
CA SER A 138 12.58 6.41 10.62
C SER A 138 13.84 5.85 9.95
N ASP A 139 13.88 4.55 9.65
CA ASP A 139 14.99 3.91 8.94
C ASP A 139 15.07 4.40 7.50
N LEU A 140 13.92 4.53 6.83
CA LEU A 140 13.82 5.00 5.44
C LEU A 140 14.35 6.44 5.31
N ILE A 141 14.01 7.30 6.28
CA ILE A 141 14.47 8.70 6.30
C ILE A 141 15.99 8.76 6.49
N LYS A 142 16.53 8.03 7.46
CA LYS A 142 17.98 8.00 7.74
C LYS A 142 18.77 7.46 6.55
N SER A 143 18.22 6.50 5.82
CA SER A 143 18.84 5.91 4.63
C SER A 143 18.63 6.72 3.34
N GLY A 144 17.94 7.86 3.39
CA GLY A 144 17.80 8.75 2.23
C GLY A 144 16.98 8.17 1.09
N PHE A 145 15.90 7.45 1.41
CA PHE A 145 15.08 6.76 0.41
C PHE A 145 14.47 7.73 -0.62
N PRO A 146 14.30 7.30 -1.89
CA PRO A 146 13.63 8.12 -2.89
C PRO A 146 12.19 8.45 -2.48
N LYS A 147 11.79 9.73 -2.57
CA LYS A 147 10.39 10.12 -2.30
C LYS A 147 9.37 9.29 -3.07
N ALA A 148 8.45 8.63 -2.38
CA ALA A 148 7.32 7.93 -2.97
C ALA A 148 6.31 8.90 -3.60
N SER A 149 5.54 8.38 -4.56
CA SER A 149 4.41 9.10 -5.13
C SER A 149 3.30 9.29 -4.07
N ARG A 150 3.09 8.26 -3.24
CA ARG A 150 2.16 8.28 -2.12
C ARG A 150 2.74 7.53 -0.93
N LEU A 151 2.50 8.03 0.28
CA LEU A 151 2.57 7.25 1.51
C LEU A 151 1.16 7.09 2.07
N GLN A 152 0.84 5.91 2.59
CA GLN A 152 -0.44 5.65 3.24
C GLN A 152 -0.27 4.86 4.55
N CYS A 153 -1.12 5.14 5.53
CA CYS A 153 -1.11 4.44 6.82
C CYS A 153 -2.48 4.50 7.52
N ILE A 154 -2.67 3.61 8.50
CA ILE A 154 -3.77 3.72 9.47
C ILE A 154 -3.20 4.29 10.77
N SER A 155 -3.91 5.25 11.35
CA SER A 155 -3.49 5.93 12.56
C SER A 155 -4.57 5.84 13.64
N PRO A 156 -4.33 5.14 14.76
CA PRO A 156 -5.32 5.01 15.82
C PRO A 156 -5.45 6.26 16.70
N TYR A 157 -4.47 7.17 16.68
CA TYR A 157 -4.44 8.33 17.58
C TYR A 157 -4.00 9.62 16.87
N PRO A 158 -4.47 10.80 17.31
CA PRO A 158 -4.09 12.07 16.67
C PRO A 158 -2.59 12.41 16.79
N THR A 159 -1.92 11.97 17.87
CA THR A 159 -0.45 12.10 17.98
C THR A 159 0.26 11.35 16.87
N MET A 160 -0.16 10.10 16.60
CA MET A 160 0.36 9.30 15.49
C MET A 160 0.04 9.93 14.14
N VAL A 161 -1.11 10.60 13.98
CA VAL A 161 -1.40 11.37 12.75
C VAL A 161 -0.34 12.46 12.55
N ARG A 162 -0.02 13.26 13.57
CA ARG A 162 1.01 14.31 13.48
C ARG A 162 2.37 13.73 13.10
N ASP A 163 2.76 12.62 13.73
CA ASP A 163 4.01 11.93 13.41
C ASP A 163 4.02 11.44 11.96
N MET A 164 2.92 10.85 11.48
CA MET A 164 2.79 10.37 10.11
C MET A 164 2.74 11.50 9.08
N VAL A 165 2.17 12.66 9.42
CA VAL A 165 2.29 13.88 8.59
C VAL A 165 3.75 14.27 8.44
N TYR A 166 4.49 14.35 9.55
CA TYR A 166 5.90 14.74 9.54
C TYR A 166 6.75 13.75 8.75
N LEU A 167 6.72 12.46 9.12
CA LEU A 167 7.48 11.40 8.47
C LEU A 167 7.07 11.25 7.00
N GLY A 168 5.77 11.24 6.73
CA GLY A 168 5.20 11.11 5.39
C GLY A 168 5.62 12.25 4.46
N SER A 169 5.71 13.49 4.96
CA SER A 169 6.15 14.64 4.17
C SER A 169 7.62 14.56 3.72
N LYS A 170 8.45 13.82 4.47
CA LYS A 170 9.86 13.55 4.10
C LYS A 170 9.95 12.43 3.08
N LEU A 171 9.09 11.43 3.20
CA LEU A 171 9.15 10.20 2.40
C LEU A 171 8.30 10.22 1.13
N SER A 172 7.40 11.19 0.94
CA SER A 172 6.47 11.19 -0.19
C SER A 172 6.05 12.57 -0.65
N ASN A 173 5.34 12.62 -1.79
CA ASN A 173 4.69 13.83 -2.30
C ASN A 173 3.25 14.00 -1.79
N LYS A 174 2.59 12.89 -1.48
CA LYS A 174 1.22 12.81 -0.96
C LYS A 174 1.18 11.83 0.22
N VAL A 175 0.54 12.21 1.31
CA VAL A 175 0.32 11.36 2.49
C VAL A 175 -1.18 11.18 2.68
N ASP A 176 -1.65 9.93 2.67
CA ASP A 176 -3.03 9.57 2.95
C ASP A 176 -3.09 8.80 4.29
N ILE A 177 -3.66 9.42 5.32
CA ILE A 177 -3.75 8.86 6.67
C ILE A 177 -5.21 8.51 6.94
N LEU A 178 -5.47 7.24 7.21
CA LEU A 178 -6.78 6.75 7.60
C LEU A 178 -6.84 6.67 9.13
N PRO A 179 -7.39 7.69 9.81
CA PRO A 179 -7.62 7.62 11.24
C PRO A 179 -8.57 6.48 11.62
N ASN A 180 -8.36 5.85 12.79
CA ASN A 180 -9.33 4.90 13.33
C ASN A 180 -10.54 5.67 13.87
N PRO A 181 -11.72 5.55 13.24
CA PRO A 181 -12.88 6.35 13.62
C PRO A 181 -13.47 5.98 14.98
N ASN A 182 -13.09 4.82 15.55
CA ASN A 182 -13.55 4.38 16.87
C ASN A 182 -12.70 4.95 18.01
N MET A 183 -11.57 5.58 17.71
CA MET A 183 -10.58 5.95 18.72
C MET A 183 -10.36 7.46 18.87
N VAL A 184 -10.92 8.28 17.97
CA VAL A 184 -10.59 9.71 17.90
C VAL A 184 -11.79 10.56 17.47
N ASP A 185 -11.98 11.71 18.12
CA ASP A 185 -12.95 12.73 17.69
C ASP A 185 -12.46 13.40 16.39
N PRO A 186 -13.29 13.44 15.32
CA PRO A 186 -12.96 14.14 14.08
C PRO A 186 -12.43 15.58 14.24
N LYS A 187 -12.85 16.30 15.28
CA LYS A 187 -12.38 17.67 15.55
C LYS A 187 -10.88 17.75 15.80
N GLU A 188 -10.26 16.72 16.37
CA GLU A 188 -8.82 16.69 16.61
C GLU A 188 -8.03 16.64 15.29
N PHE A 189 -8.59 16.01 14.25
CA PHE A 189 -7.96 15.99 12.93
C PHE A 189 -8.05 17.35 12.24
N GLU A 190 -9.15 18.09 12.41
CA GLU A 190 -9.25 19.45 11.87
C GLU A 190 -8.18 20.37 12.45
N GLU A 191 -7.89 20.23 13.75
CA GLU A 191 -6.82 21.00 14.41
C GLU A 191 -5.45 20.66 13.80
N ILE A 192 -5.17 19.37 13.55
CA ILE A 192 -3.94 18.95 12.88
C ILE A 192 -3.82 19.65 11.53
N ILE A 193 -4.88 19.66 10.71
CA ILE A 193 -4.87 20.33 9.39
C ILE A 193 -4.63 21.84 9.52
N ARG A 194 -5.28 22.51 10.49
CA ARG A 194 -5.09 23.96 10.72
C ARG A 194 -3.68 24.31 11.20
N SER A 195 -3.03 23.37 11.90
CA SER A 195 -1.67 23.54 12.43
C SER A 195 -0.54 23.13 11.47
N LEU A 196 -0.88 22.74 10.23
CA LEU A 196 0.13 22.30 9.27
C LEU A 196 1.13 23.42 8.93
N PRO A 197 2.43 23.10 8.80
CA PRO A 197 3.41 24.03 8.26
C PRO A 197 3.00 24.58 6.88
N SER A 198 3.40 25.80 6.56
CA SER A 198 3.00 26.53 5.33
C SER A 198 3.36 25.82 4.01
N HIS A 199 4.41 25.00 4.03
CA HIS A 199 4.86 24.18 2.89
C HIS A 199 4.03 22.90 2.69
N LEU A 200 3.12 22.60 3.62
CA LEU A 200 2.15 21.50 3.50
C LEU A 200 0.76 22.06 3.24
N SER A 201 -0.09 21.24 2.65
CA SER A 201 -1.52 21.51 2.56
C SER A 201 -2.28 20.23 2.89
N GLY A 202 -3.39 20.35 3.59
CA GLY A 202 -4.14 19.21 4.06
C GLY A 202 -5.64 19.41 3.91
N LYS A 203 -6.37 18.31 3.75
CA LYS A 203 -7.83 18.26 3.83
C LYS A 203 -8.30 16.93 4.41
N ILE A 204 -9.52 16.91 4.91
CA ILE A 204 -10.22 15.70 5.34
C ILE A 204 -11.32 15.41 4.31
N GLU A 205 -11.33 14.20 3.77
CA GLU A 205 -12.41 13.70 2.92
C GLU A 205 -13.14 12.59 3.66
N TYR A 206 -14.47 12.62 3.68
CA TYR A 206 -15.28 11.56 4.26
C TYR A 206 -15.72 10.63 3.13
N LEU A 207 -15.14 9.43 3.11
CA LEU A 207 -15.29 8.46 2.02
C LEU A 207 -16.13 7.28 2.46
N ASN A 208 -17.02 6.81 1.59
CA ASN A 208 -17.64 5.50 1.76
C ASN A 208 -16.66 4.36 1.42
N LYS A 209 -17.11 3.11 1.57
CA LYS A 209 -16.28 1.92 1.31
C LYS A 209 -15.70 1.85 -0.10
N GLU A 210 -16.52 2.09 -1.12
CA GLU A 210 -16.11 2.03 -2.52
C GLU A 210 -15.10 3.15 -2.85
N GLU A 211 -15.35 4.35 -2.35
CA GLU A 211 -14.48 5.51 -2.51
C GLU A 211 -13.12 5.29 -1.84
N LEU A 212 -13.10 4.71 -0.63
CA LEU A 212 -11.87 4.43 0.10
C LEU A 212 -11.04 3.33 -0.57
N ILE A 213 -11.68 2.24 -1.01
CA ILE A 213 -11.03 1.18 -1.79
C ILE A 213 -10.37 1.78 -3.03
N LYS A 214 -11.05 2.69 -3.73
CA LYS A 214 -10.51 3.36 -4.91
C LYS A 214 -9.34 4.29 -4.57
N GLU A 215 -9.38 4.97 -3.44
CA GLU A 215 -8.37 5.99 -3.10
C GLU A 215 -7.07 5.39 -2.56
N ILE A 216 -7.16 4.38 -1.69
CA ILE A 216 -6.00 3.81 -0.98
C ILE A 216 -5.88 2.29 -1.12
N GLY A 217 -6.80 1.60 -1.78
CA GLY A 217 -6.64 0.18 -2.11
C GLY A 217 -6.79 -0.80 -0.95
N THR A 218 -7.48 -0.45 0.14
CA THR A 218 -7.63 -1.34 1.31
C THR A 218 -8.93 -2.14 1.28
N SER A 219 -8.86 -3.48 1.46
CA SER A 219 -10.02 -4.38 1.45
C SER A 219 -10.53 -4.81 2.83
N LYS A 220 -9.80 -4.50 3.92
CA LYS A 220 -10.21 -4.88 5.29
C LYS A 220 -11.41 -4.04 5.74
N SER A 221 -12.60 -4.51 5.37
CA SER A 221 -13.85 -3.78 5.46
C SER A 221 -14.40 -3.62 6.88
N SER A 222 -14.13 -4.53 7.82
CA SER A 222 -14.72 -4.46 9.17
C SER A 222 -13.92 -3.65 10.20
N TYR A 223 -12.60 -3.52 10.01
CA TYR A 223 -11.75 -2.76 10.92
C TYR A 223 -11.79 -1.26 10.62
N VAL A 224 -11.94 -0.93 9.33
CA VAL A 224 -11.96 0.45 8.83
C VAL A 224 -13.37 1.02 8.81
N PHE A 225 -14.36 0.23 8.36
CA PHE A 225 -15.78 0.61 8.41
C PHE A 225 -16.46 -0.15 9.54
N PRO A 226 -16.53 0.41 10.77
CA PRO A 226 -17.43 -0.13 11.77
C PRO A 226 -18.84 -0.16 11.19
N SER A 227 -19.63 -1.19 11.51
CA SER A 227 -20.97 -1.43 10.95
C SER A 227 -21.98 -0.28 11.12
N THR A 228 -21.62 0.72 11.92
CA THR A 228 -22.43 1.90 12.25
C THR A 228 -22.07 3.15 11.44
N GLN A 229 -21.00 3.16 10.64
CA GLN A 229 -20.57 4.34 9.88
C GLN A 229 -20.61 4.12 8.36
N GLU A 230 -21.38 4.96 7.66
CA GLU A 230 -21.46 4.98 6.19
C GLU A 230 -20.22 5.58 5.52
N LYS A 231 -19.53 6.49 6.23
CA LYS A 231 -18.35 7.20 5.73
C LYS A 231 -17.29 7.32 6.82
N VAL A 232 -16.02 7.23 6.41
CA VAL A 232 -14.86 7.36 7.29
C VAL A 232 -13.96 8.50 6.83
N PRO A 233 -13.32 9.23 7.76
CA PRO A 233 -12.41 10.30 7.40
C PRO A 233 -11.11 9.74 6.82
N LEU A 234 -10.67 10.31 5.70
CA LEU A 234 -9.34 10.16 5.13
C LEU A 234 -8.65 11.53 5.16
N ILE A 235 -7.52 11.60 5.86
CA ILE A 235 -6.69 12.80 5.94
C ILE A 235 -5.71 12.78 4.77
N LYS A 236 -5.77 13.79 3.91
CA LYS A 236 -4.94 13.89 2.71
C LYS A 236 -4.02 15.08 2.83
N ILE A 237 -2.72 14.85 2.73
CA ILE A 237 -1.67 15.86 2.84
C ILE A 237 -0.88 15.89 1.55
N ASN A 238 -0.68 17.08 0.99
CA ASN A 238 0.24 17.29 -0.14
C ASN A 238 1.45 18.09 0.33
N THR A 239 2.65 17.63 -0.04
CA THR A 239 3.87 18.40 0.13
C THR A 239 3.99 19.35 -1.05
N LYS A 240 3.95 20.66 -0.83
CA LYS A 240 4.22 21.63 -1.89
C LYS A 240 5.71 21.50 -2.24
N ILE A 241 5.99 21.28 -3.53
CA ILE A 241 7.35 21.27 -4.09
C ILE A 241 7.82 22.72 -4.16
#